data_AF-A0A1F7ZMF1-F1
#
_entry.id   AF-A0A1F7ZMF1-F1
#
_cell.length_a   1.000
_cell.length_b   1.000
_cell.length_c   1.000
_cell.angle_alpha   90.00
_cell.angle_beta   90.00
_cell.angle_gamma   90.00
#
_symmetry.space_group_name_H-M   'P 1'
#
loop_
_entity.id
_entity.type
_entity.pdbx_description
1 polymer ?
#
loop_
_entity_poly.entity_id
_entity_poly.type
_entity_poly.pdbx_seq_one_letter_code
_entity_poly.pdbx_strand_id
1 'polypeptide(L)'
;MLTRLFAGFFDASPLALVLAVFTGIYNNRHRGVAIAMFAMAVFVGSFASPFTGGFITMSNFHWRWTMYIAAIMGFFGSAVLLCFFREIHAKQDEVEVDFNHWITVNFSRPFHIWFTEPVAFLVTLYTSFIYGLMYALLGAYPVVSQQIHGMNLGVGSLPFIGLITGEFAGAAYTLLSHPAYTKRLVANNDIPVPEWRLSPVIVG
;
A
#
# COMPACT_ATOMS: atom_id res chain seq x y z
N MET A 1 -11.42 -13.13 -17.51
CA MET A 1 -11.85 -13.42 -16.13
C MET A 1 -10.79 -14.23 -15.39
N LEU A 2 -10.36 -15.41 -15.87
CA LEU A 2 -9.31 -16.21 -15.20
C LEU A 2 -7.99 -15.45 -14.93
N THR A 3 -7.47 -14.70 -15.91
CA THR A 3 -6.20 -13.98 -15.76
C THR A 3 -6.24 -12.89 -14.68
N ARG A 4 -7.40 -12.27 -14.45
CA ARG A 4 -7.57 -11.28 -13.37
C ARG A 4 -7.65 -11.94 -11.99
N LEU A 5 -8.27 -13.12 -11.90
CA LEU A 5 -8.34 -13.89 -10.66
C LEU A 5 -6.95 -14.29 -10.19
N PHE A 6 -6.13 -14.85 -11.08
CA PHE A 6 -4.76 -15.23 -10.73
C PHE A 6 -3.89 -14.02 -10.41
N ALA A 7 -3.97 -12.94 -11.19
CA ALA A 7 -3.25 -11.71 -10.89
C ALA A 7 -3.56 -11.21 -9.48
N GLY A 8 -4.85 -11.12 -9.09
CA GLY A 8 -5.23 -10.69 -7.74
C GLY A 8 -4.78 -11.67 -6.64
N PHE A 9 -4.87 -12.97 -6.87
CA PHE A 9 -4.46 -13.98 -5.89
C PHE A 9 -2.96 -13.91 -5.57
N PHE A 10 -2.11 -13.79 -6.59
CA PHE A 10 -0.66 -13.71 -6.38
C PHE A 10 -0.20 -12.32 -5.88
N ASP A 11 -0.88 -11.25 -6.29
CA ASP A 11 -0.53 -9.87 -5.91
C ASP A 11 -0.91 -9.52 -4.46
N ALA A 12 -1.88 -10.22 -3.86
CA ALA A 12 -2.30 -9.99 -2.48
C ALA A 12 -1.22 -10.38 -1.45
N SER A 13 -0.37 -11.36 -1.77
CA SER A 13 0.60 -11.93 -0.82
C SER A 13 1.72 -10.95 -0.42
N PRO A 14 2.43 -10.27 -1.35
CA PRO A 14 3.48 -9.33 -1.00
C PRO A 14 3.03 -8.15 -0.13
N LEU A 15 1.84 -7.58 -0.41
CA LEU A 15 1.34 -6.42 0.32
C LEU A 15 1.15 -6.71 1.82
N ALA A 16 0.67 -7.91 2.16
CA ALA A 16 0.50 -8.32 3.55
C ALA A 16 1.82 -8.66 4.24
N LEU A 17 2.74 -9.34 3.54
CA LEU A 17 3.99 -9.82 4.11
C LEU A 17 4.99 -8.70 4.37
N VAL A 18 5.08 -7.70 3.48
CA VAL A 18 6.09 -6.64 3.59
C VAL A 18 5.94 -5.85 4.89
N LEU A 19 4.71 -5.54 5.30
CA LEU A 19 4.46 -4.84 6.57
C LEU A 19 4.92 -5.67 7.77
N ALA A 20 4.63 -6.98 7.77
CA ALA A 20 5.06 -7.89 8.83
C ALA A 20 6.59 -7.98 8.90
N VAL A 21 7.26 -8.13 7.76
CA VAL A 21 8.74 -8.19 7.68
C VAL A 21 9.37 -6.90 8.22
N PHE A 22 8.84 -5.73 7.87
CA PHE A 22 9.35 -4.47 8.40
C PHE A 22 9.22 -4.33 9.92
N THR A 23 8.21 -4.95 10.54
CA THR A 23 8.10 -4.97 11.99
C THR A 23 9.13 -5.85 12.68
N GLY A 24 9.63 -6.88 11.99
CA GLY A 24 10.68 -7.78 12.49
C GLY A 24 12.10 -7.22 12.33
N ILE A 25 12.36 -6.47 11.25
CA ILE A 25 13.70 -5.94 10.93
C ILE A 25 13.98 -4.59 11.63
N TYR A 26 12.99 -3.70 11.73
CA TYR A 26 13.21 -2.33 12.20
C TYR A 26 12.74 -2.10 13.64
N ASN A 27 13.62 -1.47 14.44
CA ASN A 27 13.27 -0.97 15.77
C ASN A 27 12.17 0.11 15.72
N ASN A 28 11.41 0.25 16.82
CA ASN A 28 10.28 1.19 16.96
C ASN A 28 10.60 2.63 16.56
N ARG A 29 11.87 3.03 16.65
CA ARG A 29 12.35 4.37 16.30
C ARG A 29 12.38 4.65 14.79
N HIS A 30 12.70 3.66 13.95
CA HIS A 30 12.85 3.85 12.50
C HIS A 30 11.77 3.14 11.68
N ARG A 31 11.04 2.21 12.32
CA ARG A 31 9.94 1.45 11.69
C ARG A 31 8.89 2.35 11.03
N GLY A 32 8.54 3.46 11.68
CA GLY A 32 7.52 4.39 11.14
C GLY A 32 7.92 5.00 9.80
N VAL A 33 9.20 5.37 9.64
CA VAL A 33 9.70 5.93 8.37
C VAL A 33 9.91 4.89 7.30
N ALA A 34 10.39 3.69 7.66
CA ALA A 34 10.48 2.58 6.71
C ALA A 34 9.11 2.24 6.10
N ILE A 35 8.07 2.14 6.93
CA ILE A 35 6.70 1.86 6.47
C ILE A 35 6.15 3.02 5.63
N ALA A 36 6.37 4.27 6.03
CA ALA A 36 5.91 5.43 5.27
C ALA A 36 6.57 5.53 3.88
N MET A 37 7.88 5.30 3.79
CA MET A 37 8.59 5.29 2.50
C MET A 37 8.13 4.15 1.59
N PHE A 38 7.84 2.98 2.17
CA PHE A 38 7.26 1.86 1.42
C PHE A 38 5.84 2.18 0.91
N ALA A 39 4.98 2.71 1.77
CA ALA A 39 3.61 3.10 1.39
C ALA A 39 3.64 4.11 0.23
N MET A 40 4.50 5.13 0.31
CA MET A 40 4.70 6.11 -0.76
C MET A 40 5.08 5.43 -2.08
N ALA A 41 6.03 4.49 -2.07
CA ALA A 41 6.43 3.77 -3.29
C ALA A 41 5.26 2.97 -3.90
N VAL A 42 4.43 2.34 -3.08
CA VAL A 42 3.25 1.56 -3.51
C VAL A 42 2.18 2.45 -4.15
N PHE A 43 1.85 3.58 -3.52
CA PHE A 43 0.82 4.49 -4.02
C PHE A 43 1.28 5.24 -5.27
N VAL A 44 2.53 5.73 -5.30
CA VAL A 44 3.09 6.39 -6.49
C VAL A 44 3.13 5.43 -7.68
N GLY A 45 3.52 4.16 -7.47
CA GLY A 45 3.46 3.14 -8.53
C GLY A 45 2.03 2.91 -9.04
N SER A 46 1.07 2.83 -8.12
CA SER A 46 -0.35 2.63 -8.45
C SER A 46 -0.92 3.78 -9.27
N PHE A 47 -0.61 5.03 -8.93
CA PHE A 47 -1.08 6.22 -9.64
C PHE A 47 -0.31 6.52 -10.93
N ALA A 48 0.94 6.09 -11.05
CA ALA A 48 1.71 6.19 -12.29
C ALA A 48 1.26 5.17 -13.35
N SER A 49 0.62 4.08 -12.94
CA SER A 49 0.18 3.01 -13.84
C SER A 49 -0.84 3.46 -14.90
N PRO A 50 -1.92 4.21 -14.59
CA PRO A 50 -2.92 4.62 -15.58
C PRO A 50 -2.40 5.74 -16.48
N PHE A 51 -1.52 6.60 -15.94
CA PHE A 51 -0.77 7.59 -16.70
C PHE A 51 0.04 6.92 -17.81
N THR A 52 0.93 6.00 -17.44
CA THR A 52 1.83 5.32 -18.38
C THR A 52 1.04 4.45 -19.37
N GLY A 53 0.00 3.73 -18.90
CA GLY A 53 -0.87 2.92 -19.75
C GLY A 53 -1.65 3.72 -20.79
N GLY A 54 -2.11 4.93 -20.44
CA GLY A 54 -2.81 5.83 -21.35
C GLY A 54 -1.94 6.28 -22.53
N PHE A 55 -0.68 6.63 -22.28
CA PHE A 55 0.27 7.05 -23.32
C PHE A 55 0.76 5.88 -24.19
N ILE A 56 0.97 4.69 -23.62
CA ILE A 56 1.33 3.48 -24.38
C ILE A 56 0.24 3.13 -25.39
N THR A 57 -1.02 3.24 -24.99
CA THR A 57 -2.16 2.87 -25.85
C THR A 57 -2.40 3.89 -26.98
N MET A 58 -1.95 5.14 -26.81
CA MET A 58 -2.01 6.17 -27.86
C MET A 58 -0.90 6.07 -28.91
N SER A 59 0.23 5.44 -28.57
CA SER A 59 1.32 5.26 -29.52
C SER A 59 1.02 4.09 -30.47
N ASN A 60 1.88 3.83 -31.46
CA ASN A 60 1.69 2.71 -32.40
C ASN A 60 1.69 1.31 -31.72
N PHE A 61 1.87 1.26 -30.40
CA PHE A 61 1.83 0.06 -29.60
C PHE A 61 0.39 -0.25 -29.16
N HIS A 62 -0.06 -1.47 -29.47
CA HIS A 62 -1.38 -1.95 -29.09
C HIS A 62 -1.48 -2.12 -27.56
N TRP A 63 -2.70 -2.11 -27.02
CA TRP A 63 -3.01 -2.30 -25.59
C TRP A 63 -2.28 -3.49 -24.93
N ARG A 64 -1.91 -4.54 -25.69
CA ARG A 64 -1.15 -5.70 -25.22
C ARG A 64 0.20 -5.34 -24.58
N TRP A 65 0.85 -4.28 -25.04
CA TRP A 65 2.15 -3.85 -24.50
C TRP A 65 2.08 -3.39 -23.04
N THR A 66 0.94 -2.87 -22.60
CA THR A 66 0.71 -2.57 -21.17
C THR A 66 0.84 -3.82 -20.30
N MET A 67 0.32 -4.95 -20.78
CA MET A 67 0.38 -6.24 -20.08
C MET A 67 1.79 -6.84 -20.13
N TYR A 68 2.52 -6.68 -21.25
CA TYR A 68 3.88 -7.17 -21.36
C TYR A 68 4.86 -6.41 -20.47
N ILE A 69 4.73 -5.09 -20.38
CA ILE A 69 5.57 -4.27 -19.50
C ILE A 69 5.32 -4.66 -18.03
N ALA A 70 4.05 -4.80 -17.62
CA ALA A 70 3.72 -5.27 -16.28
C ALA A 70 4.29 -6.67 -15.97
N ALA A 71 4.22 -7.59 -16.93
CA ALA A 71 4.79 -8.94 -16.77
C ALA A 71 6.32 -8.93 -16.63
N ILE A 72 7.02 -8.11 -17.42
CA ILE A 72 8.48 -7.97 -17.34
C ILE A 72 8.89 -7.38 -15.99
N MET A 73 8.20 -6.33 -15.53
CA MET A 73 8.46 -5.71 -14.24
C MET A 73 8.19 -6.66 -13.07
N GLY A 74 7.10 -7.43 -13.13
CA GLY A 74 6.78 -8.44 -12.12
C GLY A 74 7.81 -9.57 -12.06
N PHE A 75 8.22 -10.10 -13.22
CA PHE A 75 9.25 -11.15 -13.28
C PHE A 75 10.59 -10.64 -12.76
N PHE A 76 11.00 -9.44 -13.19
CA PHE A 76 12.23 -8.81 -12.71
C PHE A 76 12.21 -8.58 -11.20
N GLY A 77 11.11 -8.02 -10.66
CA GLY A 77 10.94 -7.84 -9.22
C GLY A 77 11.00 -9.16 -8.44
N SER A 78 10.35 -10.21 -8.95
CA SER A 78 10.42 -11.54 -8.33
C SER A 78 11.82 -12.14 -8.37
N ALA A 79 12.57 -11.95 -9.46
CA ALA A 79 13.95 -12.44 -9.57
C ALA A 79 14.87 -11.72 -8.58
N VAL A 80 14.73 -10.39 -8.45
CA VAL A 80 15.46 -9.61 -7.44
C VAL A 80 15.12 -10.11 -6.04
N LEU A 81 13.83 -10.29 -5.72
CA LEU A 81 13.42 -10.84 -4.43
C LEU A 81 14.06 -12.20 -4.18
N LEU A 82 14.06 -13.13 -5.13
CA LEU A 82 14.68 -14.45 -4.95
C LEU A 82 16.19 -14.38 -4.69
N CYS A 83 16.91 -13.43 -5.29
CA CYS A 83 18.33 -13.23 -5.03
C CYS A 83 18.61 -12.71 -3.61
N PHE A 84 17.79 -11.79 -3.09
CA PHE A 84 17.99 -11.16 -1.78
C PHE A 84 17.27 -11.86 -0.62
N PHE A 85 16.24 -12.66 -0.89
CA PHE A 85 15.42 -13.32 0.13
C PHE A 85 16.24 -14.29 1.00
N ARG A 86 17.30 -14.88 0.44
CA ARG A 86 18.18 -15.81 1.17
C ARG A 86 18.94 -15.16 2.34
N GLU A 87 19.02 -13.83 2.40
CA GLU A 87 19.68 -13.10 3.50
C GLU A 87 18.74 -12.71 4.65
N ILE A 88 17.41 -12.78 4.47
CA ILE A 88 16.44 -12.33 5.47
C ILE A 88 15.86 -13.54 6.21
N HIS A 89 16.59 -14.05 7.19
CA HIS A 89 16.08 -15.09 8.10
C HIS A 89 15.24 -14.44 9.21
N ALA A 90 13.92 -14.68 9.22
CA ALA A 90 13.04 -14.16 10.24
C ALA A 90 12.91 -15.16 11.40
N LYS A 91 12.93 -14.69 12.65
CA LYS A 91 12.72 -15.52 13.85
C LYS A 91 11.39 -16.30 13.85
N GLN A 92 10.43 -15.87 13.05
CA GLN A 92 9.13 -16.52 12.88
C GLN A 92 9.19 -17.82 12.08
N ASP A 93 10.25 -18.06 11.30
CA ASP A 93 10.44 -19.30 10.53
C ASP A 93 10.85 -20.49 11.43
N GLU A 94 11.26 -20.23 12.68
CA GLU A 94 11.66 -21.25 13.65
C GLU A 94 10.49 -21.83 14.47
N VAL A 95 9.28 -21.27 14.35
CA VAL A 95 8.12 -21.72 15.11
C VAL A 95 7.38 -22.80 14.33
N GLU A 96 7.56 -24.06 14.71
CA GLU A 96 6.74 -25.18 14.21
C GLU A 96 5.27 -24.93 14.57
N VAL A 97 4.43 -24.64 13.57
CA VAL A 97 3.04 -24.26 13.79
C VAL A 97 2.15 -25.50 13.81
N ASP A 98 1.50 -25.75 14.95
CA ASP A 98 0.43 -26.74 15.04
C ASP A 98 -0.79 -26.27 14.21
N PHE A 99 -1.34 -27.14 13.35
CA PHE A 99 -2.35 -26.79 12.34
C PHE A 99 -3.63 -26.21 12.96
N ASN A 100 -4.08 -26.77 14.09
CA ASN A 100 -5.26 -26.30 14.81
C ASN A 100 -5.02 -24.93 15.46
N HIS A 101 -3.79 -24.67 15.93
CA HIS A 101 -3.40 -23.37 16.44
C HIS A 101 -3.41 -22.33 15.31
N TRP A 102 -2.85 -22.66 14.14
CA TRP A 102 -2.81 -21.79 12.98
C TRP A 102 -4.21 -21.35 12.51
N ILE A 103 -5.17 -22.29 12.42
CA ILE A 103 -6.56 -21.98 12.04
C ILE A 103 -7.21 -21.06 13.07
N THR A 104 -7.08 -21.38 14.36
CA THR A 104 -7.74 -20.60 15.42
C THR A 104 -7.19 -19.17 15.48
N VAL A 105 -5.88 -19.00 15.32
CA VAL A 105 -5.22 -17.70 15.39
C VAL A 105 -5.54 -16.82 14.17
N ASN A 106 -5.50 -17.38 12.96
CA ASN A 106 -5.66 -16.60 11.72
C ASN A 106 -7.11 -16.42 11.29
N PHE A 107 -7.98 -17.40 11.50
CA PHE A 107 -9.38 -17.30 11.11
C PHE A 107 -10.27 -16.85 12.27
N SER A 108 -10.19 -17.50 13.44
CA SER A 108 -11.18 -17.24 14.50
C SER A 108 -10.98 -15.89 15.20
N ARG A 109 -9.73 -15.50 15.49
CA ARG A 109 -9.44 -14.25 16.24
C ARG A 109 -9.93 -12.97 15.54
N PRO A 110 -9.68 -12.74 14.23
CA PRO A 110 -10.16 -11.52 13.57
C PRO A 110 -11.68 -11.38 13.58
N PHE A 111 -12.41 -12.48 13.35
CA PHE A 111 -13.88 -12.45 13.40
C PHE A 111 -14.39 -12.21 14.82
N HIS A 112 -13.74 -12.79 15.83
CA HIS A 112 -14.13 -12.56 17.21
C HIS A 112 -13.98 -11.08 17.61
N ILE A 113 -12.83 -10.47 17.31
CA ILE A 113 -12.57 -9.05 17.59
C ILE A 113 -13.64 -8.14 16.97
N TRP A 114 -14.07 -8.45 15.73
CA TRP A 114 -15.07 -7.66 15.03
C TRP A 114 -16.43 -7.61 15.75
N PHE A 115 -16.79 -8.68 16.47
CA PHE A 115 -18.05 -8.75 17.22
C PHE A 115 -17.91 -8.36 18.69
N THR A 116 -16.72 -8.51 19.30
CA THR A 116 -16.52 -8.21 20.72
C THR A 116 -16.09 -6.76 20.98
N GLU A 117 -15.42 -6.11 20.02
CA GLU A 117 -14.91 -4.75 20.17
C GLU A 117 -15.66 -3.79 19.24
N PRO A 118 -16.73 -3.10 19.70
CA PRO A 118 -17.56 -2.25 18.84
C PRO A 118 -16.79 -1.06 18.23
N VAL A 119 -15.73 -0.60 18.89
CA VAL A 119 -14.84 0.45 18.35
C VAL A 119 -14.11 -0.05 17.10
N ALA A 120 -13.60 -1.29 17.12
CA ALA A 120 -12.93 -1.89 15.96
C ALA A 120 -13.90 -2.04 14.78
N PHE A 121 -15.14 -2.47 15.03
CA PHE A 121 -16.19 -2.52 14.01
C PHE A 121 -16.42 -1.15 13.35
N LEU A 122 -16.60 -0.09 14.15
CA LEU A 122 -16.84 1.26 13.61
C LEU A 122 -15.66 1.80 12.80
N VAL A 123 -14.43 1.57 13.27
CA VAL A 123 -13.21 2.00 12.55
C VAL A 123 -13.07 1.25 11.22
N THR A 124 -13.33 -0.06 11.19
CA THR A 124 -13.29 -0.84 9.94
C THR A 124 -14.37 -0.41 8.96
N LEU A 125 -15.58 -0.13 9.44
CA LEU A 125 -16.68 0.39 8.61
C LEU A 125 -16.30 1.75 8.00
N TYR A 126 -15.80 2.69 8.81
CA TYR A 126 -15.34 3.99 8.35
C TYR A 126 -14.21 3.89 7.32
N THR A 127 -13.22 3.04 7.60
CA THR A 127 -12.09 2.78 6.68
C THR A 127 -12.57 2.19 5.36
N SER A 128 -13.54 1.27 5.40
CA SER A 128 -14.15 0.68 4.19
C SER A 128 -14.87 1.73 3.33
N PHE A 129 -15.55 2.69 3.97
CA PHE A 129 -16.22 3.79 3.29
C PHE A 129 -15.22 4.73 2.61
N ILE A 130 -14.15 5.12 3.30
CA ILE A 130 -13.08 5.96 2.71
C ILE A 130 -12.43 5.24 1.52
N TYR A 131 -12.04 3.98 1.68
CA TYR A 131 -11.43 3.24 0.57
C TYR A 131 -12.41 3.07 -0.60
N GLY A 132 -13.69 2.80 -0.32
CA GLY A 132 -14.74 2.73 -1.34
C GLY A 132 -14.86 4.04 -2.13
N LEU A 133 -14.91 5.18 -1.43
CA LEU A 133 -14.94 6.49 -2.06
C LEU A 133 -13.66 6.77 -2.87
N MET A 134 -12.49 6.44 -2.31
CA MET A 134 -11.20 6.61 -2.98
C MET A 134 -11.15 5.85 -4.31
N TYR A 135 -11.51 4.56 -4.31
CA TYR A 135 -11.52 3.75 -5.54
C TYR A 135 -12.59 4.19 -6.54
N ALA A 136 -13.76 4.63 -6.06
CA ALA A 136 -14.79 5.18 -6.93
C ALA A 136 -14.32 6.45 -7.64
N LEU A 137 -13.68 7.36 -6.91
CA LEU A 137 -13.09 8.58 -7.47
C LEU A 137 -11.97 8.25 -8.45
N LEU A 138 -11.08 7.32 -8.10
CA LEU A 138 -9.98 6.87 -8.98
C LEU A 138 -10.51 6.37 -10.34
N GLY A 139 -11.61 5.61 -10.34
CA GLY A 139 -12.27 5.14 -11.56
C GLY A 139 -13.03 6.25 -12.30
N ALA A 140 -13.55 7.26 -11.59
CA ALA A 140 -14.29 8.37 -12.19
C ALA A 140 -13.38 9.40 -12.88
N TYR A 141 -12.14 9.59 -12.43
CA TYR A 141 -11.20 10.58 -13.01
C TYR A 141 -11.05 10.45 -14.54
N PRO A 142 -10.68 9.28 -15.10
CA PRO A 142 -10.55 9.12 -16.54
C PRO A 142 -11.88 9.32 -17.27
N VAL A 143 -13.00 8.88 -16.67
CA VAL A 143 -14.34 8.99 -17.26
C VAL A 143 -14.73 10.46 -17.43
N VAL A 144 -14.54 11.28 -16.39
CA VAL A 144 -14.84 12.71 -16.45
C VAL A 144 -13.92 13.46 -17.42
N SER A 145 -12.61 13.16 -17.41
CA SER A 145 -11.67 13.83 -18.31
C SER A 145 -11.86 13.41 -19.78
N GLN A 146 -12.20 12.16 -20.06
CA GLN A 146 -12.37 11.69 -21.44
C GLN A 146 -13.77 11.95 -21.99
N GLN A 147 -14.83 11.67 -21.22
CA GLN A 147 -16.21 11.76 -21.71
C GLN A 147 -16.79 13.18 -21.62
N ILE A 148 -16.51 13.92 -20.56
CA ILE A 148 -17.09 15.27 -20.35
C ILE A 148 -16.21 16.34 -20.99
N HIS A 149 -14.89 16.27 -20.76
CA HIS A 149 -13.96 17.27 -21.27
C HIS A 149 -13.39 16.94 -22.67
N GLY A 150 -13.74 15.78 -23.23
CA GLY A 150 -13.31 15.36 -24.57
C GLY A 150 -11.79 15.16 -24.70
N MET A 151 -11.06 14.95 -23.60
CA MET A 151 -9.60 14.79 -23.62
C MET A 151 -9.21 13.43 -24.22
N ASN A 152 -8.08 13.40 -24.92
CA ASN A 152 -7.51 12.16 -25.47
C ASN A 152 -7.12 11.18 -24.35
N LEU A 153 -7.01 9.87 -24.63
CA LEU A 153 -6.76 8.79 -23.66
C LEU A 153 -5.58 9.06 -22.72
N GLY A 154 -4.45 9.55 -23.26
CA GLY A 154 -3.25 9.90 -22.50
C GLY A 154 -3.37 11.23 -21.77
N VAL A 155 -4.01 12.24 -22.38
CA VAL A 155 -4.21 13.54 -21.71
C VAL A 155 -5.21 13.41 -20.55
N GLY A 156 -6.22 12.56 -20.71
CA GLY A 156 -7.24 12.29 -19.71
C GLY A 156 -6.74 11.54 -18.47
N SER A 157 -5.50 11.03 -18.47
CA SER A 157 -4.85 10.45 -17.29
C SER A 157 -3.86 11.41 -16.59
N LEU A 158 -3.61 12.62 -17.12
CA LEU A 158 -2.80 13.62 -16.41
C LEU A 158 -3.34 14.03 -15.02
N PRO A 159 -4.65 14.03 -14.73
CA PRO A 159 -5.13 14.36 -13.38
C PRO A 159 -4.55 13.48 -12.27
N PHE A 160 -4.08 12.26 -12.58
CA PHE A 160 -3.39 11.40 -11.61
C PHE A 160 -2.05 12.00 -11.12
N ILE A 161 -1.43 12.91 -11.88
CA ILE A 161 -0.23 13.64 -11.42
C ILE A 161 -0.54 14.46 -10.17
N GLY A 162 -1.76 15.02 -10.07
CA GLY A 162 -2.20 15.74 -8.87
C GLY A 162 -2.20 14.85 -7.62
N LEU A 163 -2.66 13.61 -7.75
CA LEU A 163 -2.61 12.63 -6.66
C LEU A 163 -1.18 12.25 -6.29
N ILE A 164 -0.29 12.09 -7.28
CA ILE A 164 1.13 11.84 -7.04
C ILE A 164 1.77 13.01 -6.28
N THR A 165 1.50 14.26 -6.68
CA THR A 165 2.03 15.44 -5.98
C THR A 165 1.50 15.56 -4.55
N GLY A 166 0.24 15.21 -4.31
CA GLY A 166 -0.34 15.15 -2.97
C GLY A 166 0.35 14.10 -2.09
N GLU A 167 0.58 12.90 -2.63
CA GLU A 167 1.29 11.82 -1.95
C GLU A 167 2.73 12.25 -1.56
N PHE A 168 3.46 12.89 -2.48
CA PHE A 168 4.80 13.41 -2.17
C PHE A 168 4.77 14.51 -1.10
N ALA A 169 3.77 15.39 -1.09
CA ALA A 169 3.63 16.41 -0.07
C ALA A 169 3.33 15.80 1.31
N GLY A 170 2.43 14.81 1.39
CA GLY A 170 2.11 14.08 2.62
C GLY A 170 3.29 13.26 3.14
N ALA A 171 4.03 12.60 2.24
CA ALA A 171 5.25 11.89 2.58
C ALA A 171 6.33 12.85 3.10
N ALA A 172 6.53 14.00 2.46
CA ALA A 172 7.45 15.02 2.93
C ALA A 172 7.08 15.52 4.33
N TYR A 173 5.80 15.81 4.58
CA TYR A 173 5.33 16.20 5.92
C TYR A 173 5.58 15.12 6.97
N THR A 174 5.34 13.85 6.64
CA THR A 174 5.58 12.71 7.54
C THR A 174 7.08 12.54 7.85
N LEU A 175 7.94 12.70 6.84
CA LEU A 175 9.39 12.63 7.02
C LEU A 175 9.92 13.82 7.83
N LEU A 176 9.41 15.03 7.60
CA LEU A 176 9.80 16.24 8.33
C LEU A 176 9.33 16.22 9.79
N SER A 177 8.17 15.61 10.08
CA SER A 177 7.65 15.46 11.44
C SER A 177 8.31 14.31 12.22
N HIS A 178 9.01 13.39 11.53
CA HIS A 178 9.62 12.23 12.17
C HIS A 178 10.69 12.56 13.24
N PRO A 179 11.63 13.50 13.04
CA PRO A 179 12.60 13.86 14.07
C PRO A 179 11.96 14.36 15.37
N ALA A 180 10.85 15.10 15.26
CA ALA A 180 10.10 15.58 16.43
C ALA A 180 9.44 14.43 17.19
N TYR A 181 8.87 13.45 16.48
CA TYR A 181 8.35 12.22 17.08
C TYR A 181 9.45 11.40 17.78
N THR A 182 10.61 11.23 17.13
CA THR A 182 11.74 10.48 17.70
C THR A 182 12.28 11.12 18.97
N LYS A 183 12.35 12.46 19.05
CA LYS A 183 12.74 13.17 20.28
C LYS A 183 11.78 12.87 21.44
N ARG A 184 10.47 12.87 21.19
CA ARG A 184 9.45 12.52 22.20
C ARG A 184 9.53 11.05 22.61
N LEU A 185 9.83 10.17 21.66
CA LEU A 185 10.00 8.73 21.90
C LEU A 185 11.21 8.44 22.81
N VAL A 186 12.34 9.10 22.57
CA VAL A 186 13.54 8.98 23.41
C VAL A 186 13.28 9.49 24.83
N ALA A 187 12.54 10.60 24.97
CA ALA A 187 12.16 11.14 26.28
C ALA A 187 11.22 10.21 27.08
N ASN A 188 10.61 9.22 26.43
CA ASN A 188 9.65 8.29 27.02
C ASN A 188 10.14 6.84 27.01
N ASN A 189 11.45 6.63 27.14
CA ASN A 189 12.08 5.30 27.23
C ASN A 189 11.70 4.37 26.07
N ASP A 190 11.55 4.90 24.85
CA ASP A 190 11.18 4.17 23.64
C ASP A 190 9.78 3.49 23.68
N ILE A 191 8.92 3.89 24.63
CA ILE A 191 7.53 3.43 24.70
C ILE A 191 6.69 4.28 23.73
N PRO A 192 6.09 3.68 22.68
CA PRO A 192 5.30 4.42 21.71
C PRO A 192 3.92 4.77 22.29
N VAL A 193 3.61 6.07 22.32
CA VAL A 193 2.32 6.62 22.74
C VAL A 193 1.45 6.84 21.48
N PRO A 194 0.26 6.21 21.36
CA PRO A 194 -0.57 6.28 20.15
C PRO A 194 -0.92 7.71 19.72
N GLU A 195 -1.15 8.60 20.68
CA GLU A 195 -1.59 9.98 20.48
C GLU A 195 -0.57 10.84 19.73
N TRP A 196 0.71 10.51 19.81
CA TRP A 196 1.76 11.25 19.08
C TRP A 196 1.75 10.98 17.58
N ARG A 197 1.00 9.97 17.13
CA ARG A 197 0.80 9.68 15.71
C ARG A 197 -0.46 10.32 15.14
N LEU A 198 -1.20 11.08 15.96
CA LEU A 198 -2.45 11.72 15.55
C LEU A 198 -2.21 12.98 14.69
N SER A 199 -1.06 13.66 14.81
CA SER A 199 -0.79 14.92 14.10
C SER A 199 -0.96 14.85 12.58
N PRO A 200 -0.46 13.82 11.86
CA PRO A 200 -0.74 13.69 10.43
C PRO A 200 -2.22 13.54 10.10
N VAL A 201 -2.97 12.78 10.91
CA VAL A 201 -4.41 12.55 10.72
C VAL A 201 -5.23 13.85 10.88
N ILE A 202 -4.78 14.78 11.72
CA ILE A 202 -5.47 16.08 11.94
C ILE A 202 -5.27 17.02 10.75
N VAL A 203 -4.10 16.98 10.12
CA VAL A 203 -3.75 17.89 9.01
C VAL A 203 -4.42 17.45 7.70
N GLY A 204 -4.69 16.16 7.55
CA GLY A 204 -5.31 15.57 6.37
C GLY A 204 -4.46 14.49 5.76
#